data_AF-A0A828N2C9-F1
#
_entry.id   AF-A0A828N2C9-F1
#
_cell.length_a   1.000
_cell.length_b   1.000
_cell.length_c   1.000
_cell.angle_alpha   90.00
_cell.angle_beta   90.00
_cell.angle_gamma   90.00
#
_symmetry.space_group_name_H-M   'P 1'
#
loop_
_entity.id
_entity.type
_entity.pdbx_description
1 polymer ?
#
loop_
_entity_poly.entity_id
_entity_poly.type
_entity_poly.pdbx_seq_one_letter_code
_entity_poly.pdbx_strand_id
1 'polypeptide(L)'
;MNNTLRQYSLVQVFITMYCLFPFYFHNIYIIQTFSLYSLALSFVVYTFFYKVRFVSRSGAITILASTTTFLIFLFMSMLINLSSDMTFVYEQVFGFFKQLLLALVPFCLYFSFDSDDINYAVHSILLLFIRAISLYVFISVIFLIPEVRNYWIDIIYFSSDQNKELINSASYYTRFGLQGFSGFRHAILCAIALIFSIYLFMCGYKKIKNYWMSVFLVCIGCFLYG
;
A
#
# COMPACT_ATOMS: atom_id res chain seq x y z
N MET A 1 10.06 -4.67 29.89
CA MET A 1 8.77 -4.45 29.21
C MET A 1 8.51 -5.61 28.27
N ASN A 2 7.32 -6.20 28.29
CA ASN A 2 6.90 -7.12 27.23
C ASN A 2 6.69 -6.27 25.96
N ASN A 3 7.68 -6.26 25.07
CA ASN A 3 7.63 -5.55 23.79
C ASN A 3 6.74 -6.32 22.80
N THR A 4 5.46 -6.50 23.13
CA THR A 4 4.47 -7.10 22.24
C THR A 4 3.81 -6.00 21.43
N LEU A 5 4.20 -5.88 20.15
CA LEU A 5 3.47 -5.03 19.20
C LEU A 5 2.04 -5.54 19.01
N ARG A 6 1.15 -4.62 18.64
CA ARG A 6 -0.25 -4.93 18.36
C ARG A 6 -0.34 -6.02 17.30
N GLN A 7 -1.14 -7.04 17.58
CA GLN A 7 -1.55 -7.99 16.55
C GLN A 7 -2.73 -7.40 15.78
N TYR A 8 -2.49 -7.09 14.51
CA TYR A 8 -3.54 -6.68 13.59
C TYR A 8 -4.41 -7.86 13.19
N SER A 9 -5.70 -7.61 12.99
CA SER A 9 -6.59 -8.62 12.42
C SER A 9 -6.19 -8.91 10.97
N LEU A 10 -6.51 -10.12 10.51
CA LEU A 10 -6.29 -10.53 9.13
C LEU A 10 -6.98 -9.56 8.15
N VAL A 11 -8.16 -9.04 8.51
CA VAL A 11 -8.88 -8.03 7.73
C VAL A 11 -8.06 -6.75 7.53
N GLN A 12 -7.40 -6.23 8.58
CA GLN A 12 -6.55 -5.04 8.47
C GLN A 12 -5.33 -5.26 7.57
N VAL A 13 -4.74 -6.46 7.64
CA VAL A 13 -3.64 -6.87 6.76
C VAL A 13 -4.12 -6.93 5.30
N PHE A 14 -5.29 -7.53 5.04
CA PHE A 14 -5.88 -7.58 3.69
C PHE A 14 -6.21 -6.20 3.13
N ILE A 15 -6.82 -5.32 3.92
CA ILE A 15 -7.11 -3.94 3.48
C ILE A 15 -5.81 -3.21 3.15
N THR A 16 -4.80 -3.31 4.01
CA THR A 16 -3.49 -2.67 3.77
C THR A 16 -2.81 -3.24 2.53
N MET A 17 -2.85 -4.56 2.35
CA MET A 17 -2.33 -5.23 1.14
C MET A 17 -3.04 -4.71 -0.11
N TYR A 18 -4.37 -4.60 -0.07
CA TYR A 18 -5.15 -4.10 -1.21
C TYR A 18 -4.88 -2.61 -1.51
N CYS A 19 -4.66 -1.78 -0.48
CA CYS A 19 -4.27 -0.38 -0.68
C CYS A 19 -2.86 -0.25 -1.29
N LEU A 20 -1.91 -1.10 -0.91
CA LEU A 20 -0.55 -1.09 -1.45
C LEU A 20 -0.49 -1.69 -2.86
N PHE A 21 -1.27 -2.74 -3.10
CA PHE A 21 -1.32 -3.51 -4.34
C PHE A 21 -2.77 -3.65 -4.87
N PRO A 22 -3.44 -2.54 -5.23
CA PRO A 22 -4.81 -2.58 -5.72
C PRO A 22 -4.92 -3.34 -7.05
N PHE A 23 -5.75 -4.37 -7.08
CA PHE A 23 -6.12 -5.09 -8.29
C PHE A 23 -7.58 -4.85 -8.64
N TYR A 24 -7.91 -4.98 -9.91
CA TYR A 24 -9.24 -4.72 -10.43
C TYR A 24 -9.69 -5.85 -11.33
N PHE A 25 -11.00 -6.12 -11.39
CA PHE A 25 -11.59 -7.10 -12.29
C PHE A 25 -12.08 -6.42 -13.57
N HIS A 26 -11.90 -7.06 -14.72
CA HIS A 26 -12.17 -6.44 -16.03
C HIS A 26 -13.60 -5.88 -16.18
N ASN A 27 -14.60 -6.55 -15.59
CA ASN A 27 -16.01 -6.17 -15.74
C ASN A 27 -16.44 -5.02 -14.83
N ILE A 28 -15.71 -4.80 -13.73
CA ILE A 28 -16.14 -3.87 -12.68
C ILE A 28 -15.04 -2.91 -12.25
N TYR A 29 -13.97 -2.77 -13.04
CA TYR A 29 -12.80 -1.98 -12.68
C TYR A 29 -13.15 -0.52 -12.37
N ILE A 30 -14.08 0.09 -13.13
CA ILE A 30 -14.53 1.47 -12.90
C ILE A 30 -15.16 1.58 -11.51
N ILE A 31 -16.12 0.70 -11.22
CA ILE A 31 -16.84 0.70 -9.94
C ILE A 31 -15.86 0.46 -8.78
N GLN A 32 -14.99 -0.55 -8.90
CA GLN A 32 -13.98 -0.87 -7.89
C GLN A 32 -13.01 0.29 -7.66
N THR A 33 -12.59 0.97 -8.73
CA THR A 33 -11.72 2.16 -8.66
C THR A 33 -12.40 3.25 -7.84
N PHE A 34 -13.63 3.63 -8.19
CA PHE A 34 -14.37 4.65 -7.44
C PHE A 34 -14.59 4.24 -6.00
N SER A 35 -15.05 3.01 -5.74
CA SER A 35 -15.29 2.51 -4.38
C SER A 35 -14.03 2.55 -3.52
N LEU A 36 -12.88 2.11 -4.05
CA LEU A 36 -11.62 2.08 -3.30
C LEU A 36 -11.17 3.49 -2.90
N TYR A 37 -11.14 4.44 -3.85
CA TYR A 37 -10.68 5.80 -3.56
C TYR A 37 -11.69 6.59 -2.72
N SER A 38 -12.99 6.41 -2.93
CA SER A 38 -14.02 7.01 -2.07
C SER A 38 -13.91 6.51 -0.64
N LEU A 39 -13.73 5.19 -0.45
CA LEU A 39 -13.57 4.60 0.89
C LEU A 39 -12.29 5.10 1.56
N ALA A 40 -11.16 5.14 0.84
CA ALA A 40 -9.91 5.68 1.35
C ALA A 40 -10.05 7.15 1.78
N LEU A 41 -10.72 7.96 0.96
CA LEU A 41 -11.02 9.36 1.28
C LEU A 41 -11.91 9.47 2.51
N SER A 42 -12.97 8.66 2.62
CA SER A 42 -13.82 8.62 3.81
C SER A 42 -13.05 8.27 5.07
N PHE A 43 -12.09 7.34 5.00
CA PHE A 43 -11.23 6.99 6.14
C PHE A 43 -10.31 8.14 6.56
N VAL A 44 -9.71 8.84 5.60
CA VAL A 44 -8.86 10.01 5.87
C VAL A 44 -9.69 11.13 6.49
N VAL A 45 -10.85 11.44 5.90
CA VAL A 45 -11.79 12.45 6.39
C VAL A 45 -12.30 12.10 7.79
N TYR A 46 -12.71 10.85 8.02
CA TYR A 46 -13.14 10.37 9.33
C TYR A 46 -12.03 10.52 10.37
N THR A 47 -10.82 10.06 10.05
CA THR A 47 -9.68 10.14 10.96
C THR A 47 -9.36 11.60 11.28
N PHE A 48 -9.37 12.47 10.27
CA PHE A 48 -9.17 13.91 10.44
C PHE A 48 -10.22 14.52 11.36
N PHE A 49 -11.52 14.40 11.05
CA PHE A 49 -12.57 15.06 11.85
C PHE A 49 -12.75 14.46 13.25
N TYR A 50 -12.53 13.15 13.40
CA TYR A 50 -12.71 12.46 14.67
C TYR A 50 -11.51 12.66 15.60
N LYS A 51 -10.27 12.58 15.08
CA LYS A 51 -9.05 12.65 15.91
C LYS A 51 -8.51 14.07 16.11
N VAL A 52 -8.77 15.04 15.21
CA VAL A 52 -8.35 16.45 15.43
C VAL A 52 -8.94 17.04 16.71
N ARG A 53 -10.08 16.51 17.21
CA ARG A 53 -10.66 16.90 18.50
C ARG A 53 -9.84 16.50 19.73
N PHE A 54 -8.92 15.54 19.58
CA PHE A 54 -8.11 14.98 20.68
C PHE A 54 -6.63 15.36 20.58
N VAL A 55 -6.24 16.10 19.55
CA VAL A 55 -4.86 16.58 19.39
C VAL A 55 -4.72 17.94 20.07
N SER A 56 -3.57 18.18 20.70
CA SER A 56 -3.22 19.51 21.20
C SER A 56 -3.37 20.56 20.09
N ARG A 57 -3.66 21.81 20.47
CA ARG A 57 -3.87 22.90 19.50
C ARG A 57 -2.72 23.02 18.49
N SER A 58 -1.48 22.75 18.90
CA SER A 58 -0.32 22.74 18.00
C SER A 58 -0.35 21.57 17.02
N GLY A 59 -0.64 20.34 17.46
CA GLY A 59 -0.73 19.19 16.56
C GLY A 59 -1.93 19.26 15.61
N ALA A 60 -3.07 19.82 16.05
CA ALA A 60 -4.20 20.11 15.18
C ALA A 60 -3.82 21.10 14.06
N ILE A 61 -3.03 22.13 14.38
CA ILE A 61 -2.49 23.08 13.39
C ILE A 61 -1.52 22.37 12.44
N THR A 62 -0.64 21.48 12.91
CA THR A 62 0.29 20.73 12.05
C THR A 62 -0.45 19.79 11.09
N ILE A 63 -1.49 19.11 11.57
CA ILE A 63 -2.34 18.22 10.76
C ILE A 63 -3.15 19.04 9.75
N LEU A 64 -3.75 20.15 10.17
CA LEU A 64 -4.47 21.07 9.27
C LEU A 64 -3.51 21.66 8.22
N ALA A 65 -2.32 22.09 8.62
CA ALA A 65 -1.31 22.64 7.73
C ALA A 65 -0.86 21.60 6.70
N SER A 66 -0.49 20.39 7.13
CA SER A 66 -0.09 19.32 6.20
C SER A 66 -1.21 18.91 5.24
N THR A 67 -2.46 18.84 5.70
CA THR A 67 -3.62 18.53 4.85
C THR A 67 -3.95 19.66 3.89
N THR A 68 -3.83 20.91 4.34
CA THR A 68 -4.05 22.10 3.51
C THR A 68 -2.94 22.25 2.50
N THR A 69 -1.68 22.01 2.88
CA THR A 69 -0.54 21.96 1.94
C THR A 69 -0.75 20.85 0.91
N PHE A 70 -1.24 19.68 1.32
CA PHE A 70 -1.58 18.59 0.39
C PHE A 70 -2.69 19.02 -0.59
N LEU A 71 -3.76 19.66 -0.11
CA LEU A 71 -4.85 20.16 -0.96
C LEU A 71 -4.42 21.33 -1.85
N ILE A 72 -3.55 22.23 -1.38
CA ILE A 72 -2.95 23.31 -2.17
C ILE A 72 -2.03 22.71 -3.22
N PHE A 73 -1.24 21.69 -2.92
CA PHE A 73 -0.38 21.04 -3.90
C PHE A 73 -1.22 20.33 -4.98
N LEU A 74 -2.30 19.66 -4.58
CA LEU A 74 -3.30 19.09 -5.48
C LEU A 74 -3.90 20.17 -6.38
N PHE A 75 -4.33 21.30 -5.82
CA PHE A 75 -4.91 22.41 -6.55
C PHE A 75 -3.90 23.14 -7.46
N MET A 76 -2.68 23.39 -6.99
CA MET A 76 -1.60 23.99 -7.79
C MET A 76 -1.19 23.08 -8.94
N SER A 77 -1.19 21.76 -8.73
CA SER A 77 -1.00 20.82 -9.83
C SER A 77 -2.12 20.87 -10.87
N MET A 78 -3.34 21.22 -10.46
CA MET A 78 -4.45 21.55 -11.35
C MET A 78 -4.39 22.98 -11.92
N LEU A 79 -3.50 23.88 -11.49
CA LEU A 79 -3.38 25.25 -12.02
C LEU A 79 -2.19 25.45 -12.97
N ILE A 80 -1.17 24.59 -12.88
CA ILE A 80 -0.10 24.45 -13.90
C ILE A 80 -0.66 23.99 -15.28
N ASN A 81 -1.98 23.78 -15.33
CA ASN A 81 -2.95 23.54 -16.41
C ASN A 81 -2.93 24.41 -17.69
N LEU A 82 -1.92 25.24 -17.96
CA LEU A 82 -1.95 26.15 -19.12
C LEU A 82 -0.99 25.77 -20.27
N SER A 83 -0.39 24.57 -20.24
CA SER A 83 0.47 24.05 -21.33
C SER A 83 0.01 22.67 -21.81
N SER A 84 0.08 22.46 -23.12
CA SER A 84 -0.85 21.68 -23.95
C SER A 84 -0.58 20.18 -24.08
N ASP A 85 -0.19 19.49 -23.00
CA ASP A 85 -0.05 18.02 -23.02
C ASP A 85 -0.42 17.40 -21.66
N MET A 86 -1.70 17.07 -21.51
CA MET A 86 -2.32 16.68 -20.22
C MET A 86 -2.05 15.23 -19.81
N THR A 87 -1.46 14.43 -20.69
CA THR A 87 -1.21 13.00 -20.48
C THR A 87 -0.24 12.79 -19.33
N PHE A 88 0.82 13.61 -19.25
CA PHE A 88 1.84 13.54 -18.20
C PHE A 88 1.28 13.90 -16.81
N VAL A 89 0.46 14.95 -16.70
CA VAL A 89 -0.09 15.41 -15.41
C VAL A 89 -1.16 14.43 -14.90
N TYR A 90 -2.04 13.96 -15.78
CA TYR A 90 -3.06 12.97 -15.41
C TYR A 90 -2.43 11.64 -14.97
N GLU A 91 -1.42 11.14 -15.66
CA GLU A 91 -0.84 9.84 -15.32
C GLU A 91 0.10 9.91 -14.12
N GLN A 92 0.97 10.93 -14.06
CA GLN A 92 2.00 11.00 -13.01
C GLN A 92 1.48 11.65 -11.73
N VAL A 93 0.78 12.79 -11.82
CA VAL A 93 0.39 13.56 -10.64
C VAL A 93 -0.85 12.95 -9.97
N PHE A 94 -1.92 12.68 -10.72
CA PHE A 94 -3.06 11.96 -10.14
C PHE A 94 -2.68 10.52 -9.76
N GLY A 95 -1.77 9.88 -10.50
CA GLY A 95 -1.21 8.58 -10.12
C GLY A 95 -0.50 8.64 -8.76
N PHE A 96 0.34 9.65 -8.54
CA PHE A 96 1.00 9.90 -7.26
C PHE A 96 0.00 10.16 -6.13
N PHE A 97 -0.98 11.04 -6.34
CA PHE A 97 -1.99 11.35 -5.32
C PHE A 97 -2.87 10.16 -4.95
N LYS A 98 -3.25 9.34 -5.94
CA LYS A 98 -3.96 8.08 -5.71
C LYS A 98 -3.14 7.16 -4.81
N GLN A 99 -1.84 7.01 -5.08
CA GLN A 99 -0.95 6.17 -4.27
C GLN A 99 -0.76 6.74 -2.86
N LEU A 100 -0.60 8.06 -2.74
CA LEU A 100 -0.44 8.72 -1.45
C LEU A 100 -1.70 8.58 -0.59
N LEU A 101 -2.89 8.74 -1.18
CA LEU A 101 -4.17 8.54 -0.49
C LEU A 101 -4.30 7.10 0.04
N LEU A 102 -3.96 6.10 -0.78
CA LEU A 102 -3.98 4.70 -0.35
C LEU A 102 -2.92 4.40 0.71
N ALA A 103 -1.75 5.04 0.63
CA ALA A 103 -0.69 4.92 1.62
C ALA A 103 -1.06 5.53 2.99
N LEU A 104 -2.05 6.43 3.05
CA LEU A 104 -2.56 7.01 4.31
C LEU A 104 -3.55 6.10 5.04
N VAL A 105 -4.19 5.14 4.34
CA VAL A 105 -5.19 4.24 4.94
C VAL A 105 -4.62 3.40 6.10
N PRO A 106 -3.42 2.79 6.02
CA PRO A 106 -2.83 2.05 7.13
C PRO A 106 -2.55 2.92 8.36
N PHE A 107 -2.18 4.19 8.16
CA PHE A 107 -2.04 5.16 9.25
C PHE A 107 -3.40 5.44 9.89
N CYS A 108 -4.45 5.66 9.10
CA CYS A 108 -5.81 5.87 9.60
C CYS A 108 -6.34 4.66 10.39
N LEU A 109 -6.13 3.44 9.87
CA LEU A 109 -6.49 2.20 10.53
C LEU A 109 -5.78 2.02 11.87
N TYR A 110 -4.54 2.51 11.99
CA TYR A 110 -3.82 2.53 13.25
C TYR A 110 -4.38 3.59 14.22
N PHE A 111 -4.45 4.85 13.77
CA PHE A 111 -4.84 5.98 14.60
C PHE A 111 -6.28 5.92 15.10
N SER A 112 -7.16 5.13 14.47
CA SER A 112 -8.52 4.89 14.99
C SER A 112 -8.56 4.26 16.39
N PHE A 113 -7.44 3.75 16.92
CA PHE A 113 -7.35 3.16 18.24
C PHE A 113 -6.30 3.88 19.09
N ASP A 114 -6.72 4.49 20.19
CA ASP A 114 -5.93 5.33 21.08
C ASP A 114 -4.64 4.66 21.57
N SER A 115 -3.49 5.11 21.08
CA SER A 115 -2.21 4.89 21.74
C SER A 115 -1.47 6.21 21.83
N ASP A 116 -1.24 6.69 23.05
CA ASP A 116 -0.51 7.94 23.31
C ASP A 116 1.00 7.85 23.01
N ASP A 117 1.52 6.63 22.80
CA ASP A 117 2.93 6.39 22.47
C ASP A 117 3.18 6.36 20.96
N ILE A 118 3.83 7.43 20.47
CA ILE A 118 4.23 7.61 19.06
C ILE A 118 5.21 6.51 18.61
N ASN A 119 6.13 6.07 19.46
CA ASN A 119 7.10 5.04 19.08
C ASN A 119 6.39 3.70 18.90
N TYR A 120 5.51 3.34 19.83
CA TYR A 120 4.68 2.14 19.68
C TYR A 120 3.81 2.20 18.42
N ALA A 121 3.30 3.39 18.09
CA ALA A 121 2.53 3.63 16.87
C ALA A 121 3.30 3.37 15.59
N VAL A 122 4.48 3.98 15.48
CA VAL A 122 5.37 3.79 14.32
C VAL A 122 5.70 2.32 14.17
N HIS A 123 6.17 1.64 15.23
CA HIS A 123 6.55 0.23 15.14
C HIS A 123 5.38 -0.67 14.72
N SER A 124 4.17 -0.40 15.22
CA SER A 124 2.99 -1.18 14.86
C SER A 124 2.63 -0.98 13.38
N ILE A 125 2.66 0.25 12.87
CA ILE A 125 2.40 0.56 11.44
C ILE A 125 3.42 -0.14 10.54
N LEU A 126 4.70 -0.12 10.91
CA LEU A 126 5.74 -0.84 10.17
C LEU A 126 5.47 -2.35 10.12
N LEU A 127 5.04 -2.94 11.24
CA LEU A 127 4.68 -4.36 11.29
C LEU A 127 3.47 -4.68 10.39
N LEU A 128 2.45 -3.82 10.36
CA LEU A 128 1.29 -3.98 9.48
C LEU A 128 1.71 -3.93 8.01
N PHE A 129 2.58 -2.98 7.65
CA PHE A 129 3.13 -2.84 6.31
C PHE A 129 3.89 -4.10 5.87
N ILE A 130 4.79 -4.60 6.72
CA ILE A 130 5.55 -5.84 6.45
C ILE A 130 4.61 -7.03 6.24
N ARG A 131 3.60 -7.18 7.09
CA ARG A 131 2.62 -8.28 6.98
C ARG A 131 1.79 -8.19 5.71
N ALA A 132 1.40 -6.99 5.30
CA ALA A 132 0.64 -6.78 4.06
C ALA A 132 1.46 -7.17 2.82
N ILE A 133 2.74 -6.78 2.77
CA ILE A 133 3.64 -7.17 1.68
C ILE A 133 3.91 -8.67 1.71
N SER A 134 4.13 -9.25 2.88
CA SER A 134 4.32 -10.69 3.03
C SER A 134 3.12 -11.48 2.50
N LEU A 135 1.89 -11.02 2.79
CA LEU A 135 0.67 -11.62 2.29
C LEU A 135 0.57 -11.50 0.76
N TYR A 136 0.88 -10.33 0.21
CA TYR A 136 0.91 -10.14 -1.24
C TYR A 136 1.89 -11.10 -1.91
N VAL A 137 3.12 -11.19 -1.40
CA VAL A 137 4.15 -12.10 -1.96
C VAL A 137 3.72 -13.55 -1.83
N PHE A 138 3.15 -13.95 -0.69
CA PHE A 138 2.63 -15.30 -0.50
C PHE A 138 1.59 -15.66 -1.57
N ILE A 139 0.66 -14.74 -1.87
CA ILE A 139 -0.34 -14.94 -2.93
C ILE A 139 0.31 -14.97 -4.32
N SER A 140 1.29 -14.09 -4.58
CA SER A 140 2.06 -14.11 -5.83
C SER A 140 2.77 -15.45 -6.07
N VAL A 141 3.33 -16.07 -5.03
CA VAL A 141 3.95 -17.41 -5.14
C VAL A 141 2.92 -18.45 -5.56
N ILE A 142 1.69 -18.38 -5.05
CA ILE A 142 0.60 -19.29 -5.47
C ILE A 142 0.27 -19.09 -6.96
N PHE A 143 0.31 -17.85 -7.46
CA PHE A 143 0.12 -17.56 -8.87
C PHE A 143 1.28 -17.95 -9.79
N LEU A 144 2.36 -18.56 -9.27
CA LEU A 144 3.34 -19.25 -10.11
C LEU A 144 2.84 -20.62 -10.58
N ILE A 145 1.71 -21.11 -10.05
CA ILE A 145 1.04 -22.30 -10.56
C ILE A 145 0.28 -21.93 -11.85
N PRO A 146 0.60 -22.53 -13.02
CA PRO A 146 0.05 -22.12 -14.31
C PRO A 146 -1.48 -22.06 -14.36
N GLU A 147 -2.18 -23.03 -13.77
CA GLU A 147 -3.63 -23.10 -13.78
C GLU A 147 -4.26 -21.92 -13.03
N VAL A 148 -3.72 -21.63 -11.83
CA VAL A 148 -4.20 -20.50 -11.01
C VAL A 148 -3.89 -19.18 -11.70
N ARG A 149 -2.71 -19.09 -12.31
CA ARG A 149 -2.26 -17.91 -13.04
C ARG A 149 -3.16 -17.59 -14.23
N ASN A 150 -3.42 -18.57 -15.09
CA ASN A 150 -4.23 -18.41 -16.28
C ASN A 150 -5.65 -18.00 -15.90
N TYR A 151 -6.24 -18.68 -14.90
CA TYR A 151 -7.52 -18.30 -14.35
C TYR A 151 -7.53 -16.84 -13.83
N TRP A 152 -6.48 -16.41 -13.15
CA TRP A 152 -6.39 -15.03 -12.64
C TRP A 152 -6.25 -14.01 -13.78
N ILE A 153 -5.42 -14.28 -14.79
CA ILE A 153 -5.24 -13.43 -15.99
C ILE A 153 -6.58 -13.16 -16.69
N ASP A 154 -7.45 -14.16 -16.75
CA ASP A 154 -8.75 -14.05 -17.44
C ASP A 154 -9.73 -13.11 -16.72
N ILE A 155 -9.54 -12.86 -15.42
CA ILE A 155 -10.50 -12.10 -14.60
C ILE A 155 -9.97 -10.70 -14.28
N ILE A 156 -8.65 -10.54 -14.13
CA ILE A 156 -8.07 -9.25 -13.78
C ILE A 156 -8.04 -8.27 -14.97
N TYR A 157 -8.19 -7.00 -14.63
CA TYR A 157 -8.00 -5.90 -15.55
C TYR A 157 -6.52 -5.57 -15.69
N PHE A 158 -6.01 -5.53 -16.93
CA PHE A 158 -4.69 -5.01 -17.26
C PHE A 158 -4.81 -3.56 -17.71
N SER A 159 -3.98 -2.68 -17.14
CA SER A 159 -3.95 -1.26 -17.53
C SER A 159 -3.37 -1.02 -18.92
N SER A 160 -2.59 -1.97 -19.45
CA SER A 160 -2.01 -1.91 -20.79
C SER A 160 -1.85 -3.32 -21.37
N ASP A 161 -2.02 -3.45 -22.68
CA ASP A 161 -1.78 -4.70 -23.40
C ASP A 161 -0.31 -5.15 -23.30
N GLN A 162 0.62 -4.19 -23.25
CA GLN A 162 2.04 -4.46 -23.00
C GLN A 162 2.29 -5.22 -21.69
N ASN A 163 1.57 -4.88 -20.60
CA ASN A 163 1.72 -5.60 -19.33
C ASN A 163 1.21 -7.05 -19.46
N LYS A 164 0.17 -7.27 -20.27
CA LYS A 164 -0.38 -8.60 -20.54
C LYS A 164 0.57 -9.43 -21.42
N GLU A 165 1.26 -8.81 -22.36
CA GLU A 165 2.29 -9.46 -23.19
C GLU A 165 3.54 -9.81 -22.36
N LEU A 166 4.03 -8.87 -21.56
CA LEU A 166 5.23 -9.05 -20.75
C LEU A 166 5.09 -10.23 -19.78
N ILE A 167 3.96 -10.36 -19.09
CA ILE A 167 3.75 -11.49 -18.17
C ILE A 167 3.90 -12.83 -18.90
N ASN A 168 3.41 -12.94 -20.14
CA ASN A 168 3.42 -14.20 -20.89
C ASN A 168 4.80 -14.57 -21.45
N SER A 169 5.77 -13.66 -21.36
CA SER A 169 7.16 -13.97 -21.73
C SER A 169 7.91 -14.70 -20.62
N ALA A 170 8.80 -15.62 -21.02
CA ALA A 170 9.58 -16.43 -20.08
C ALA A 170 10.45 -15.58 -19.13
N SER A 171 11.01 -14.46 -19.62
CA SER A 171 11.88 -13.56 -18.86
C SER A 171 11.19 -12.87 -17.69
N TYR A 172 9.86 -12.80 -17.69
CA TYR A 172 9.06 -12.11 -16.67
C TYR A 172 8.05 -13.05 -15.98
N TYR A 173 8.24 -14.37 -16.09
CA TYR A 173 7.30 -15.34 -15.56
C TYR A 173 7.07 -15.18 -14.05
N THR A 174 8.12 -14.88 -13.28
CA THR A 174 8.06 -14.65 -11.82
C THR A 174 7.49 -13.30 -11.44
N ARG A 175 7.33 -12.38 -12.40
CA ARG A 175 6.85 -11.01 -12.21
C ARG A 175 5.34 -10.92 -12.30
N PHE A 176 4.66 -11.89 -11.68
CA PHE A 176 3.21 -11.96 -11.63
C PHE A 176 2.69 -11.88 -10.20
N GLY A 177 1.58 -11.18 -10.02
CA GLY A 177 0.94 -11.01 -8.72
C GLY A 177 -0.51 -10.61 -8.85
N LEU A 178 -1.13 -10.22 -7.72
CA LEU A 178 -2.56 -9.88 -7.69
C LEU A 178 -2.94 -8.80 -8.70
N GLN A 179 -2.05 -7.84 -8.96
CA GLN A 179 -2.28 -6.74 -9.91
C GLN A 179 -1.96 -7.12 -11.38
N GLY A 180 -1.64 -8.37 -11.66
CA GLY A 180 -1.08 -8.80 -12.95
C GLY A 180 0.44 -8.68 -12.94
N PHE A 181 1.00 -7.70 -13.66
CA PHE A 181 2.45 -7.52 -13.74
C PHE A 181 3.03 -6.87 -12.46
N SER A 182 4.09 -7.46 -11.92
CA SER A 182 4.79 -7.01 -10.71
C SER A 182 6.21 -6.60 -11.06
N GLY A 183 6.44 -5.29 -11.18
CA GLY A 183 7.70 -4.73 -11.69
C GLY A 183 8.58 -4.10 -10.61
N PHE A 184 9.42 -3.15 -11.04
CA PHE A 184 10.40 -2.47 -10.19
C PHE A 184 9.79 -1.78 -8.96
N ARG A 185 8.59 -1.20 -9.09
CA ARG A 185 7.86 -0.61 -7.96
C ARG A 185 7.59 -1.63 -6.84
N HIS A 186 7.22 -2.86 -7.20
CA HIS A 186 6.94 -3.95 -6.26
C HIS A 186 8.22 -4.43 -5.58
N ALA A 187 9.32 -4.50 -6.33
CA ALA A 187 10.64 -4.79 -5.79
C ALA A 187 11.07 -3.75 -4.74
N ILE A 188 10.86 -2.45 -5.01
CA ILE A 188 11.13 -1.37 -4.04
C ILE A 188 10.30 -1.55 -2.77
N LEU A 189 9.01 -1.83 -2.89
CA LEU A 189 8.15 -2.05 -1.71
C LEU A 189 8.64 -3.22 -0.86
N CYS A 190 9.07 -4.33 -1.50
CA CYS A 190 9.67 -5.46 -0.80
C CYS A 190 11.00 -5.06 -0.12
N ALA A 191 11.86 -4.30 -0.79
CA ALA A 191 13.11 -3.81 -0.20
C ALA A 191 12.87 -2.90 1.01
N ILE A 192 11.89 -1.99 0.93
CA ILE A 192 11.49 -1.14 2.06
C ILE A 192 10.98 -1.99 3.23
N ALA A 193 10.14 -3.00 2.97
CA ALA A 193 9.67 -3.92 4.01
C ALA A 193 10.82 -4.70 4.66
N LEU A 194 11.85 -5.05 3.91
CA LEU A 194 13.05 -5.69 4.44
C LEU A 194 13.82 -4.73 5.36
N ILE A 195 14.01 -3.48 4.95
CA ILE A 195 14.63 -2.43 5.79
C ILE A 195 13.85 -2.24 7.09
N PHE A 196 12.52 -2.14 7.02
CA PHE A 196 11.67 -2.03 8.20
C PHE A 196 11.73 -3.27 9.09
N SER A 197 11.87 -4.45 8.51
CA SER A 197 12.09 -5.67 9.28
C SER A 197 13.41 -5.57 10.05
N ILE A 198 14.53 -5.25 9.38
CA ILE A 198 15.83 -5.08 10.05
C ILE A 198 15.74 -4.05 11.19
N TYR A 199 15.07 -2.92 10.95
CA TYR A 199 14.83 -1.90 11.98
C TYR A 199 14.05 -2.45 13.19
N LEU A 200 12.90 -3.11 12.98
CA LEU A 200 12.13 -3.71 14.07
C LEU A 200 12.93 -4.76 14.84
N PHE A 201 13.76 -5.54 14.14
CA PHE A 201 14.66 -6.49 14.78
C PHE A 201 15.67 -5.79 15.71
N MET A 202 16.32 -4.71 15.25
CA MET A 202 17.25 -3.92 16.05
C MET A 202 16.58 -3.28 17.28
N CYS A 203 15.32 -2.85 17.15
CA CYS A 203 14.52 -2.35 18.26
C CYS A 203 14.05 -3.44 19.25
N GLY A 204 14.45 -4.70 19.06
CA GLY A 204 14.18 -5.79 20.00
C GLY A 204 12.86 -6.52 19.78
N TYR A 205 12.14 -6.27 18.68
CA TYR A 205 10.84 -6.88 18.38
C TYR A 205 10.91 -8.29 17.77
N LYS A 206 11.99 -9.03 18.03
CA LYS A 206 12.28 -10.36 17.48
C LYS A 206 11.34 -11.50 17.91
N LYS A 207 10.55 -11.31 18.98
CA LYS A 207 9.64 -12.32 19.55
C LYS A 207 8.20 -12.23 19.00
N ILE A 208 7.97 -11.41 17.98
CA ILE A 208 6.64 -11.29 17.37
C ILE A 208 6.28 -12.59 16.65
N LYS A 209 5.06 -13.08 16.88
CA LYS A 209 4.54 -14.29 16.21
C LYS A 209 4.63 -14.13 14.69
N ASN A 210 5.16 -15.16 14.03
CA ASN A 210 5.35 -15.26 12.57
C ASN A 210 6.26 -14.19 11.95
N TYR A 211 7.05 -13.47 12.75
CA TYR A 211 7.94 -12.41 12.26
C TYR A 211 8.92 -12.91 11.19
N TRP A 212 9.65 -13.99 11.48
CA TRP A 212 10.62 -14.55 10.54
C TRP A 212 10.00 -15.08 9.25
N MET A 213 8.76 -15.57 9.31
CA MET A 213 8.01 -15.97 8.12
C MET A 213 7.72 -14.76 7.23
N SER A 214 7.33 -13.63 7.81
CA SER A 214 7.17 -12.37 7.07
C SER A 214 8.47 -11.90 6.44
N VAL A 215 9.59 -11.94 7.17
CA VAL A 215 10.91 -11.57 6.63
C VAL A 215 11.28 -12.47 5.45
N PHE A 216 11.10 -13.79 5.60
CA PHE A 216 11.38 -14.76 4.54
C PHE A 216 10.53 -14.50 3.28
N LEU A 217 9.23 -14.24 3.44
CA LEU A 217 8.35 -13.90 2.33
C LEU A 217 8.75 -12.60 1.64
N VAL A 218 9.13 -11.57 2.39
CA VAL A 218 9.62 -10.31 1.81
C VAL A 218 10.89 -10.52 1.00
N CYS A 219 11.83 -11.35 1.47
CA CYS A 219 13.04 -11.72 0.72
C CYS A 219 12.70 -12.43 -0.59
N ILE A 220 11.73 -13.35 -0.58
CA ILE A 220 11.22 -13.98 -1.81
C ILE A 220 10.69 -12.91 -2.77
N GLY A 221 9.93 -11.93 -2.27
CA GLY A 221 9.41 -10.84 -3.09
C GLY A 221 10.51 -10.02 -3.77
N CYS A 222 11.58 -9.70 -3.04
CA CYS A 222 12.76 -9.03 -3.63
C CYS A 222 13.39 -9.85 -4.77
N PHE A 223 13.43 -11.18 -4.64
CA PHE A 223 13.97 -12.07 -5.67
C PHE A 223 13.04 -12.22 -6.88
N LEU A 224 11.72 -12.32 -6.66
CA LEU A 224 10.75 -12.52 -7.74
C LEU A 224 10.60 -11.29 -8.63
N TYR A 225 10.66 -10.08 -8.05
CA TYR A 225 10.37 -8.82 -8.75
C TYR A 225 11.61 -8.00 -9.13
N GLY A 226 12.77 -8.25 -8.51
CA GLY A 226 14.06 -7.67 -8.87
C GLY A 226 14.52 -8.10 -10.26
#